data_AF-A0A9W6Y5L8-F1
#
_entry.id   AF-A0A9W6Y5L8-F1
#
_cell.length_a   1.000
_cell.length_b   1.000
_cell.length_c   1.000
_cell.angle_alpha   90.00
_cell.angle_beta   90.00
_cell.angle_gamma   90.00
#
_symmetry.space_group_name_H-M   'P 1'
#
loop_
_entity.id
_entity.type
_entity.pdbx_description
1 polymer ?
#
loop_
_entity_poly.entity_id
_entity_poly.type
_entity_poly.pdbx_seq_one_letter_code
_entity_poly.pdbx_strand_id
1 'polypeptide(L)'
;MDDEITDSRTDDPLADLHLRYAASANALMNDMDGENGDEVEYEGNEIHFEDHAHELAYLPNLTVRASMILDYDAPNVKIPALDPIA
;
A
#
# COMPACT_ATOMS: atom_id res chain seq x y z
N MET A 1 -37.13 8.67 10.94
CA MET A 1 -36.23 8.11 11.97
C MET A 1 -34.88 8.21 11.34
N ASP A 2 -34.18 9.28 11.67
CA ASP A 2 -32.88 9.60 11.10
C ASP A 2 -31.89 8.62 11.73
N ASP A 3 -31.36 7.69 10.94
CA ASP A 3 -30.28 6.82 11.39
C ASP A 3 -29.02 7.68 11.50
N GLU A 4 -28.85 8.28 12.68
CA GLU A 4 -27.62 8.87 13.13
C GLU A 4 -26.56 7.77 13.15
N ILE A 5 -25.73 7.70 12.11
CA ILE A 5 -24.55 6.85 12.09
C ILE A 5 -23.62 7.41 13.16
N THR A 6 -23.75 6.90 14.38
CA THR A 6 -22.82 7.18 15.45
C THR A 6 -21.45 6.70 14.99
N ASP A 7 -20.55 7.62 14.66
CA ASP A 7 -19.15 7.31 14.40
C ASP A 7 -18.54 6.86 15.75
N SER A 8 -18.77 5.59 16.11
CA SER A 8 -18.18 4.96 17.30
C SER A 8 -16.75 4.56 16.97
N ARG A 9 -15.94 5.53 16.56
CA ARG A 9 -14.53 5.35 16.31
C ARG A 9 -13.89 5.08 17.67
N THR A 10 -13.58 3.82 17.95
CA THR A 10 -12.88 3.46 19.18
C THR A 10 -11.51 4.11 19.16
N ASP A 11 -11.08 4.73 20.27
CA ASP A 11 -9.75 5.35 20.38
C ASP A 11 -8.60 4.32 20.25
N ASP A 12 -8.92 3.02 20.31
CA ASP A 12 -8.02 1.93 19.97
C ASP A 12 -8.18 1.53 18.49
N PRO A 13 -7.17 1.81 17.63
CA PRO A 13 -7.22 1.46 16.21
C PRO A 13 -7.25 -0.05 15.96
N LEU A 14 -6.76 -0.87 16.90
CA LEU A 14 -6.77 -2.33 16.75
C LEU A 14 -8.18 -2.89 17.00
N ALA A 15 -8.88 -2.35 17.99
CA ALA A 15 -10.28 -2.71 18.26
C ALA A 15 -11.19 -2.32 17.08
N ASP A 16 -10.99 -1.13 16.50
CA ASP A 16 -11.70 -0.66 15.30
C ASP A 16 -11.45 -1.59 14.10
N LEU A 17 -10.19 -1.97 13.86
CA LEU A 17 -9.83 -2.89 12.78
C LEU A 17 -10.48 -4.27 12.95
N HIS A 18 -10.44 -4.83 14.16
CA HIS A 18 -11.07 -6.13 14.44
C HIS A 18 -12.59 -6.08 14.26
N LEU A 19 -13.24 -5.01 14.71
CA LEU A 19 -14.68 -4.82 14.54
C LEU A 19 -15.05 -4.75 13.06
N ARG A 20 -14.32 -3.96 12.27
CA ARG A 20 -14.54 -3.83 10.82
C ARG A 20 -14.32 -5.15 10.11
N TYR A 21 -13.22 -5.85 10.43
CA TYR A 21 -12.94 -7.16 9.86
C TYR A 21 -14.07 -8.16 10.13
N ALA A 22 -14.55 -8.25 11.38
CA ALA A 22 -15.64 -9.14 11.74
C ALA A 22 -16.96 -8.77 11.02
N ALA A 23 -17.26 -7.47 10.90
CA ALA A 23 -18.43 -6.99 10.17
C ALA A 23 -18.35 -7.33 8.68
N SER A 24 -17.20 -7.11 8.04
CA SER A 24 -16.96 -7.44 6.63
C SER A 24 -17.03 -8.94 6.37
N ALA A 25 -16.42 -9.76 7.23
CA ALA A 25 -16.48 -11.22 7.10
C ALA A 25 -17.92 -11.74 7.22
N ASN A 26 -18.70 -11.21 8.16
CA ASN A 26 -20.10 -11.57 8.31
C ASN A 26 -20.96 -11.11 7.11
N ALA A 27 -20.71 -9.91 6.57
CA ALA A 27 -21.40 -9.44 5.36
C ALA A 27 -21.10 -10.35 4.16
N LEU A 28 -19.83 -10.69 3.93
CA LEU A 28 -19.42 -11.60 2.85
C LEU A 28 -19.99 -13.01 3.01
N MET A 29 -20.06 -13.53 4.23
CA MET A 29 -20.63 -14.86 4.48
C MET A 29 -22.15 -14.90 4.30
N ASN A 30 -22.84 -13.79 4.62
CA ASN A 30 -24.30 -13.71 4.49
C ASN A 30 -24.75 -13.33 3.06
N ASP A 31 -23.92 -12.63 2.28
CA ASP A 31 -24.17 -12.38 0.85
C ASP A 31 -24.01 -13.64 -0.02
N MET A 32 -23.27 -14.64 0.44
CA MET A 32 -23.03 -15.90 -0.28
C MET A 32 -24.25 -16.84 -0.30
N ASP A 33 -25.30 -16.56 0.47
CA ASP A 33 -26.53 -17.37 0.50
C ASP A 33 -27.58 -16.89 -0.55
N GLY A 34 -27.31 -15.78 -1.26
CA GLY A 34 -28.30 -15.05 -2.04
C GLY A 34 -28.08 -14.93 -3.55
N GLU A 35 -26.87 -15.09 -4.08
CA GLU A 35 -26.63 -14.92 -5.52
C GLU A 35 -25.92 -16.13 -6.13
N ASN A 36 -26.67 -16.79 -7.02
CA ASN A 36 -26.17 -17.67 -8.04
C ASN A 36 -24.87 -17.10 -8.60
N GLY A 37 -23.81 -17.90 -8.55
CA GLY A 37 -22.49 -17.52 -9.04
C GLY A 37 -22.58 -16.96 -10.45
N ASP A 38 -22.54 -15.64 -10.54
CA ASP A 38 -22.00 -14.98 -11.71
C ASP A 38 -20.48 -15.06 -11.51
N GLU A 39 -19.93 -16.23 -11.85
CA GLU A 39 -18.51 -16.37 -12.15
C GLU A 39 -18.26 -15.42 -13.33
N VAL A 40 -17.97 -14.16 -13.02
CA VAL A 40 -17.46 -13.21 -13.99
C VAL A 40 -16.07 -13.72 -14.34
N GLU A 41 -15.99 -14.58 -15.34
CA GLU A 41 -14.76 -14.93 -16.01
C GLU A 41 -14.19 -13.62 -16.58
N TYR A 42 -13.28 -13.00 -15.83
CA TYR A 42 -12.44 -11.96 -16.39
C TYR A 42 -11.57 -12.64 -17.45
N GLU A 43 -11.91 -12.41 -18.72
CA GLU A 43 -11.05 -12.75 -19.85
C GLU A 43 -9.65 -12.24 -19.51
N GLY A 44 -8.71 -13.17 -19.35
CA GLY A 44 -7.38 -12.87 -18.86
C GLY A 44 -6.75 -11.81 -19.75
N ASN A 45 -6.53 -10.61 -19.20
CA ASN A 45 -5.89 -9.53 -19.93
C ASN A 45 -4.58 -10.05 -20.51
N GLU A 46 -4.46 -10.08 -21.84
CA GLU A 46 -3.26 -10.55 -22.53
C GLU A 46 -2.15 -9.53 -22.25
N ILE A 47 -1.29 -9.84 -21.28
CA ILE A 47 -0.14 -9.01 -20.95
C ILE A 47 0.90 -9.23 -22.05
N HIS A 48 0.97 -8.31 -23.01
CA HIS A 48 2.00 -8.30 -24.04
C HIS A 48 3.38 -8.01 -23.40
N PHE A 49 4.16 -9.07 -23.15
CA PHE A 49 5.50 -8.96 -22.57
C PHE A 49 6.58 -8.55 -23.58
N GLU A 50 6.23 -8.36 -24.85
CA GLU A 50 7.17 -8.07 -25.95
C GLU A 50 7.90 -6.73 -25.79
N ASP A 51 7.37 -5.81 -24.97
CA ASP A 51 7.98 -4.50 -24.71
C ASP A 51 8.72 -4.38 -23.36
N HIS A 52 8.64 -5.39 -22.48
CA HIS A 52 9.22 -5.33 -21.13
C HIS A 52 10.76 -5.28 -21.12
N ALA A 53 11.42 -5.76 -22.17
CA ALA A 53 12.88 -5.71 -22.28
C ALA A 53 13.40 -4.31 -22.66
N HIS A 54 12.61 -3.51 -23.38
CA HIS A 54 13.01 -2.17 -23.82
C HIS A 54 13.11 -1.20 -22.64
N GLU A 55 12.25 -1.33 -21.64
CA GLU A 55 12.27 -0.48 -20.45
C GLU A 55 13.50 -0.75 -19.55
N LEU A 56 13.93 -2.02 -19.47
CA LEU A 56 15.11 -2.41 -18.69
C LEU A 56 16.43 -2.04 -19.37
N ALA A 57 16.43 -1.75 -20.67
CA ALA A 57 17.62 -1.32 -21.41
C ALA A 57 18.14 0.07 -20.98
N TYR A 58 17.31 0.87 -20.32
CA TYR A 58 17.67 2.19 -19.80
C TYR A 58 18.20 2.16 -18.37
N LEU A 59 18.13 1.02 -17.69
CA LEU A 59 18.64 0.93 -16.33
C LEU A 59 20.18 0.92 -16.35
N PRO A 60 20.84 1.69 -15.47
CA PRO A 60 22.27 1.58 -15.30
C PRO A 60 22.63 0.15 -14.90
N ASN A 61 23.81 -0.32 -15.30
CA ASN A 61 24.25 -1.65 -14.96
C ASN A 61 24.41 -1.81 -13.43
N LEU A 62 23.42 -2.43 -12.78
CA LEU A 62 23.36 -2.65 -11.33
C LEU A 62 24.38 -3.68 -10.82
N THR A 63 25.03 -4.45 -11.71
CA THR A 63 26.09 -5.40 -11.33
C THR A 63 27.42 -4.71 -11.03
N VAL A 64 27.59 -3.47 -11.51
CA VAL A 64 28.72 -2.64 -11.15
C VAL A 64 28.36 -1.91 -9.87
N ARG A 65 29.12 -2.14 -8.79
CA ARG A 65 29.01 -1.31 -7.58
C ARG A 65 29.37 0.12 -7.95
N ALA A 66 28.37 0.95 -8.20
CA ALA A 66 28.55 2.39 -8.27
C ALA A 66 28.96 2.86 -6.87
N SER A 67 30.15 3.45 -6.74
CA SER A 67 30.55 4.12 -5.51
C SER A 67 29.72 5.40 -5.37
N MET A 68 28.57 5.31 -4.70
CA MET A 68 27.81 6.49 -4.32
C MET A 68 28.43 7.05 -3.03
N ILE A 69 29.20 8.13 -3.15
CA ILE A 69 29.71 8.88 -2.00
C ILE A 69 28.61 9.86 -1.60
N LEU A 70 28.02 9.66 -0.42
CA LEU A 70 27.03 10.57 0.11
C LEU A 70 27.74 11.66 0.93
N ASP A 71 27.50 12.93 0.58
CA ASP A 71 27.99 14.09 1.32
C ASP A 71 27.05 14.39 2.49
N TYR A 72 27.40 13.88 3.68
CA TYR A 72 26.64 14.15 4.90
C TYR A 72 26.96 15.53 5.51
N ASP A 73 27.98 16.22 4.99
CA ASP A 73 28.35 17.55 5.44
C ASP A 73 27.56 18.66 4.73
N ALA A 74 26.79 18.32 3.71
CA ALA A 74 25.99 19.25 2.94
C ALA A 74 24.93 19.97 3.82
N PRO A 75 24.63 21.26 3.54
CA PRO A 75 23.71 22.06 4.36
C PRO A 75 22.29 21.49 4.46
N ASN A 76 21.85 20.73 3.45
CA ASN A 76 20.55 20.06 3.41
C ASN A 76 20.51 18.76 4.22
N VAL A 77 21.65 18.26 4.70
CA VAL A 77 21.76 17.06 5.55
C VAL A 77 21.95 17.44 7.02
N LYS A 78 22.61 18.57 7.30
CA LYS A 78 22.77 19.08 8.66
C LYS A 78 21.44 19.59 9.19
N ILE A 79 20.99 19.02 10.30
CA ILE A 79 19.88 19.55 11.08
C ILE A 79 20.50 20.43 12.17
N PRO A 80 20.35 21.77 12.12
CA PRO A 80 20.99 22.67 13.08
C PRO A 80 20.61 22.40 14.55
N ALA A 81 19.46 21.73 14.76
CA ALA A 81 18.97 21.36 16.08
C ALA A 81 19.63 20.10 16.68
N LEU A 82 20.46 19.37 15.91
CA LEU A 82 21.19 18.19 16.36
C LEU A 82 22.67 18.45 16.61
N ASP A 83 23.16 19.68 16.36
CA ASP A 83 24.51 20.06 16.74
C ASP A 83 24.58 20.03 18.28
N PRO A 84 25.50 19.24 18.88
CA PRO A 84 25.62 19.17 20.33
C PRO A 84 25.95 20.57 20.85
N ILE A 85 25.10 21.06 21.75
CA ILE A 85 25.28 22.32 22.47
C ILE A 85 26.66 22.28 23.13
N ALA A 86 27.58 23.11 22.65
CA ALA A 86 28.89 23.33 23.24
C ALA A 86 28.79 24.10 24.56
#